data_AF-A0A9E2P9I6-F1
#
_entry.id   AF-A0A9E2P9I6-F1
#
_cell.length_a   1.000
_cell.length_b   1.000
_cell.length_c   1.000
_cell.angle_alpha   90.00
_cell.angle_beta   90.00
_cell.angle_gamma   90.00
#
_symmetry.space_group_name_H-M   'P 1'
#
loop_
_entity.id
_entity.type
_entity.pdbx_description
1 polymer ?
#
loop_
_entity_poly.entity_id
_entity_poly.type
_entity_poly.pdbx_seq_one_letter_code
_entity_poly.pdbx_strand_id
1 'polypeptide(L)' 'MVEKRRLVFEVEAYDDIDMIAKGKHERVIINKDKFDSMIKEKLAKKY' A
#
# COMPACT_ATOMS: atom_id res chain seq x y z
N MET A 1 6.10 8.41 9.51
CA MET A 1 5.63 7.98 10.86
C MET A 1 5.40 6.47 10.84
N VAL A 2 5.74 5.75 11.91
CA VAL A 2 5.56 4.29 12.01
C VAL A 2 4.69 3.97 13.22
N GLU A 3 3.58 3.26 12.99
CA GLU A 3 2.64 2.83 14.03
C GLU A 3 2.37 1.34 13.93
N LYS A 4 2.92 0.53 14.84
CA LYS A 4 2.78 -0.94 14.87
C LYS A 4 3.23 -1.62 13.57
N ARG A 5 2.32 -1.75 12.60
CA ARG A 5 2.54 -2.35 11.27
C ARG A 5 2.25 -1.38 10.13
N ARG A 6 1.84 -0.14 10.42
CA ARG A 6 1.51 0.90 9.45
C ARG A 6 2.72 1.82 9.29
N LEU A 7 3.10 2.05 8.04
CA LEU A 7 4.15 2.95 7.61
C LEU A 7 3.50 4.07 6.82
N VAL A 8 3.79 5.32 7.17
CA VAL A 8 3.31 6.51 6.44
C VAL A 8 4.52 7.23 5.85
N PHE A 9 4.50 7.38 4.53
CA PHE A 9 5.50 8.06 3.71
C PHE A 9 4.92 9.35 3.15
N GLU A 10 5.68 10.42 3.20
CA GLU A 10 5.40 11.62 2.41
C GLU A 10 6.17 11.46 1.10
N VAL A 11 5.48 11.64 -0.02
CA VAL A 11 6.03 11.43 -1.36
C VAL A 11 5.81 12.68 -2.20
N GLU A 12 6.83 13.04 -2.97
CA GLU A 12 6.81 14.16 -3.90
C GLU A 12 7.32 13.63 -5.25
N ALA A 13 6.73 14.11 -6.33
CA ALA A 13 7.13 13.82 -7.69
C ALA A 13 7.40 15.14 -8.41
N TYR A 14 8.52 15.17 -9.14
CA TYR A 14 9.01 16.33 -9.88
C TYR A 14 9.19 15.93 -11.35
N ASP A 15 8.91 16.85 -12.26
CA ASP A 15 9.38 16.78 -13.64
C ASP A 15 10.61 17.71 -13.82
N ASP A 16 11.04 17.94 -15.07
CA ASP A 16 12.21 18.77 -15.37
C ASP A 16 12.01 20.27 -15.07
N ILE A 17 10.79 20.68 -14.70
CA ILE A 17 10.42 22.07 -14.45
C ILE A 17 10.09 22.26 -12.97
N ASP A 18 9.14 21.49 -12.41
CA ASP A 18 8.67 21.67 -11.04
C ASP A 18 8.03 20.39 -10.44
N MET A 19 7.58 20.50 -9.20
CA MET A 19 6.81 19.49 -8.50
C MET A 19 5.45 19.30 -9.17
N ILE A 20 5.23 18.11 -9.71
CA ILE A 20 3.97 17.73 -10.36
C ILE A 20 3.00 17.03 -9.40
N ALA A 21 3.48 16.47 -8.29
CA ALA A 21 2.62 15.85 -7.29
C ALA A 21 3.24 15.82 -5.90
N LYS A 22 2.38 15.86 -4.88
CA LYS A 22 2.72 15.60 -3.47
C LYS A 22 1.60 14.81 -2.82
N GLY A 23 1.95 13.87 -1.95
CA GLY A 23 0.96 13.06 -1.26
C GLY A 23 1.52 12.29 -0.07
N LYS A 24 0.61 11.59 0.61
CA LYS A 24 0.94 10.63 1.66
C LYS A 24 0.63 9.23 1.18
N HIS A 25 1.64 8.36 1.21
CA HIS A 25 1.49 6.95 0.90
C HIS A 25 1.51 6.14 2.20
N GLU A 26 0.48 5.33 2.42
CA GLU A 26 0.43 4.45 3.59
C GLU A 26 0.59 2.98 3.21
N ARG A 27 1.45 2.27 3.93
CA ARG A 27 1.67 0.84 3.75
C ARG A 27 1.40 0.10 5.05
N VAL A 28 0.85 -1.11 4.95
CA VAL A 28 0.67 -2.00 6.09
C VAL A 28 1.48 -3.27 5.86
N ILE A 29 2.26 -3.66 6.87
CA ILE A 29 3.02 -4.91 6.87
C ILE A 29 2.06 -6.08 7.11
N ILE A 30 2.05 -7.03 6.19
CA ILE A 30 1.18 -8.21 6.22
C ILE A 30 2.01 -9.50 6.18
N ASN A 31 1.41 -10.59 6.66
CA ASN A 31 1.92 -11.94 6.41
C ASN A 31 1.44 -12.37 5.01
N LYS A 32 2.38 -12.73 4.13
CA LYS A 32 2.10 -13.08 2.74
C LYS A 32 1.20 -14.31 2.60
N ASP A 33 1.54 -15.42 3.24
CA ASP A 33 0.81 -16.69 3.09
C ASP A 33 -0.65 -16.57 3.54
N LYS A 34 -0.88 -15.85 4.65
CA LYS A 34 -2.23 -15.55 5.13
C LYS A 34 -3.01 -14.70 4.11
N PHE A 35 -2.37 -13.68 3.54
CA PHE A 35 -3.02 -12.79 2.57
C PHE A 35 -3.35 -13.53 1.27
N ASP A 36 -2.41 -14.33 0.74
CA ASP A 36 -2.59 -15.13 -0.46
C ASP A 36 -3.72 -16.16 -0.28
N SER A 37 -3.85 -16.76 0.91
CA SER A 37 -4.94 -17.68 1.24
C SER A 37 -6.30 -16.96 1.20
N MET A 38 -6.40 -15.76 1.79
CA MET A 38 -7.62 -14.95 1.75
C MET A 38 -8.01 -14.54 0.32
N ILE A 39 -7.04 -14.27 -0.56
CA ILE A 39 -7.31 -14.00 -1.98
C ILE A 39 -7.93 -15.22 -2.65
N LYS A 40 -7.35 -16.40 -2.45
CA LYS A 40 -7.87 -17.66 -3.02
C LYS A 40 -9.30 -17.93 -2.55
N GLU A 41 -9.59 -17.73 -1.26
CA GLU A 41 -10.95 -17.86 -0.72
C GLU A 41 -11.95 -16.89 -1.38
N LYS A 42 -11.55 -15.62 -1.58
CA LYS A 42 -12.40 -14.63 -2.27
C LYS A 42 -12.67 -15.00 -3.72
N LEU A 43 -11.67 -15.52 -4.43
CA LEU A 43 -11.82 -15.97 -5.81
C LEU A 43 -12.73 -17.21 -5.93
N ALA A 44 -12.65 -18.12 -4.96
CA ALA A 44 -13.46 -19.34 -4.93
C ALA A 44 -14.93 -19.07 -4.57
N LYS A 45 -15.23 -17.99 -3.85
CA LYS A 45 -16.60 -17.58 -3.47
C LYS A 45 -17.33 -16.76 -4.54
N LYS A 46 -17.09 -17.01 -5.83
CA LYS A 46 -17.74 -16.25 -6.91
C LYS A 46 -19.26 -16.47 -6.85
N TYR A 47 -20.00 -15.36 -6.77
CA TYR A 47 -21.47 -15.28 -6.87
C TYR A 47 -21.98 -15.82 -8.20
#